data_AF-A0A7Z9VVR0-F1
#
_entry.id   AF-A0A7Z9VVR0-F1
#
_cell.length_a   1.000
_cell.length_b   1.000
_cell.length_c   1.000
_cell.angle_alpha   90.00
_cell.angle_beta   90.00
_cell.angle_gamma   90.00
#
_symmetry.space_group_name_H-M   'P 1'
#
loop_
_entity.id
_entity.type
_entity.pdbx_description
1 polymer ?
#
loop_
_entity_poly.entity_id
_entity_poly.type
_entity_poly.pdbx_seq_one_letter_code
_entity_poly.pdbx_strand_id
1 'polypeptide(L)'
;MAIGIAAVLVILAVVFFVRQAGGEQRLYPDYTFNFSPLKTSAEVKQDVFVPVDTVWKKFTDISNYHLWFPWIKKIRVTHEDVNRWVLKHATDRYQPEVGRYFHIQPFFGAPYTKCRYIGIEQNKSLVLEMRFFPFCKELVTFTLTSYSNCVELSYKLKSSGLLSPISAFMFSWRGKSVLHNLVGFIPPVQEVEITTNGETKTPEIIMDDSFVVALVAKAMSDGDDILNKLTEKKTRGKAKSALFKAKRKGETPQVTAEAAAAVEQFLSGGQAAPAVTEAPATPAGGNDVETLVQNALETGNMEPINNISDKILRGKAKSALVKAKRKKG
;
A
#
# COMPACT_ATOMS: atom_id res chain seq x y z
N MET A 1 -21.94 39.88 -38.62
CA MET A 1 -20.87 38.88 -38.38
C MET A 1 -20.31 38.92 -36.96
N ALA A 2 -20.04 40.09 -36.36
CA ALA A 2 -19.49 40.18 -35.00
C ALA A 2 -20.39 39.58 -33.89
N ILE A 3 -21.71 39.74 -34.00
CA ILE A 3 -22.69 39.23 -33.00
C ILE A 3 -22.72 37.68 -32.98
N GLY A 4 -22.58 37.05 -34.14
CA GLY A 4 -22.54 35.57 -34.23
C GLY A 4 -21.28 34.99 -33.60
N ILE A 5 -20.14 35.66 -33.74
CA ILE A 5 -18.87 35.23 -33.12
C ILE A 5 -18.93 35.36 -31.59
N ALA A 6 -19.52 36.46 -31.08
CA ALA A 6 -19.70 36.65 -29.64
C ALA A 6 -20.61 35.56 -29.03
N ALA A 7 -21.71 35.20 -29.69
CA ALA A 7 -22.61 34.13 -29.23
C ALA A 7 -21.91 32.76 -29.16
N VAL A 8 -21.09 32.43 -30.16
CA VAL A 8 -20.31 31.17 -30.18
C VAL A 8 -19.26 31.15 -29.06
N LEU A 9 -18.59 32.28 -28.78
CA LEU A 9 -17.62 32.37 -27.68
C LEU A 9 -18.30 32.20 -26.31
N VAL A 10 -19.50 32.76 -26.12
CA VAL A 10 -20.28 32.57 -24.89
C VAL A 10 -20.69 31.11 -24.72
N ILE A 11 -21.15 30.45 -25.79
CA ILE A 11 -21.51 29.03 -25.75
C ILE A 11 -20.27 28.17 -25.44
N LEU A 12 -19.12 28.45 -26.05
CA LEU A 12 -17.87 27.75 -25.74
C LEU A 12 -17.44 27.96 -24.28
N ALA A 13 -17.58 29.17 -23.74
CA ALA A 13 -17.29 29.46 -22.34
C ALA A 13 -18.25 28.71 -21.40
N VAL A 14 -19.54 28.65 -21.73
CA VAL A 14 -20.54 27.89 -20.96
C VAL A 14 -20.27 26.39 -21.02
N VAL A 15 -19.97 25.84 -22.20
CA VAL A 15 -19.63 24.42 -22.34
C VAL A 15 -18.33 24.09 -21.61
N PHE A 16 -17.31 24.95 -21.69
CA PHE A 16 -16.09 24.81 -20.91
C PHE A 16 -16.37 24.83 -19.42
N PHE A 17 -17.19 25.78 -18.94
CA PHE A 17 -17.58 25.89 -17.55
C PHE A 17 -18.40 24.69 -17.07
N VAL A 18 -19.38 24.22 -17.84
CA VAL A 18 -20.20 23.04 -17.52
C VAL A 18 -19.33 21.78 -17.51
N ARG A 19 -18.35 21.65 -18.40
CA ARG A 19 -17.43 20.52 -18.41
C ARG A 19 -16.45 20.57 -17.24
N GLN A 20 -16.05 21.77 -16.82
CA GLN A 20 -15.22 21.99 -15.64
C GLN A 20 -16.00 21.72 -14.34
N ALA A 21 -17.22 22.25 -14.23
CA ALA A 21 -18.10 22.08 -13.07
C ALA A 21 -18.66 20.65 -12.96
N GLY A 22 -18.97 20.00 -14.09
CA GLY A 22 -19.43 18.61 -14.14
C GLY A 22 -18.38 17.58 -13.72
N GLY A 23 -17.10 17.98 -13.71
CA GLY A 23 -16.01 17.16 -13.15
C GLY A 23 -15.86 17.27 -11.62
N GLU A 24 -16.60 18.17 -10.95
CA GLU A 24 -16.36 18.52 -9.55
C GLU A 24 -17.32 17.89 -8.53
N GLN A 25 -18.15 16.90 -8.90
CA GLN A 25 -18.95 16.11 -7.94
C GLN A 25 -18.13 15.08 -7.13
N ARG A 26 -16.85 15.36 -6.86
CA ARG A 26 -16.08 14.57 -5.89
C ARG A 26 -16.26 15.25 -4.54
N LEU A 27 -16.47 14.48 -3.46
CA LEU A 27 -16.46 14.98 -2.09
C LEU A 27 -15.09 15.63 -1.85
N TYR A 28 -14.99 16.92 -2.14
CA TYR A 28 -13.72 17.63 -2.08
C TYR A 28 -13.40 17.90 -0.61
N PRO A 29 -12.13 17.78 -0.22
CA PRO A 29 -11.69 18.20 1.10
C PRO A 29 -12.01 19.68 1.33
N ASP A 30 -12.41 20.03 2.56
CA ASP A 30 -12.74 21.40 2.93
C ASP A 30 -11.55 22.31 2.66
N TYR A 31 -11.74 23.31 1.80
CA TYR A 31 -10.67 24.21 1.39
C TYR A 31 -10.97 25.64 1.81
N THR A 32 -9.95 26.33 2.32
CA THR A 32 -10.03 27.77 2.61
C THR A 32 -8.85 28.48 1.96
N PHE A 33 -9.14 29.61 1.33
CA PHE A 33 -8.14 30.49 0.73
C PHE A 33 -8.21 31.86 1.37
N ASN A 34 -7.06 32.31 1.87
CA ASN A 34 -6.88 33.66 2.36
C ASN A 34 -5.85 34.36 1.49
N PHE A 35 -6.32 35.42 0.81
CA PHE A 35 -5.48 36.24 -0.03
C PHE A 35 -5.30 37.62 0.62
N SER A 36 -4.05 38.05 0.71
CA SER A 36 -3.67 39.40 1.10
C SER A 36 -2.49 39.85 0.26
N PRO A 37 -2.28 41.16 0.07
CA PRO A 37 -1.13 41.64 -0.70
C PRO A 37 0.17 41.07 -0.12
N LEU A 38 0.98 40.43 -0.97
CA LEU A 38 2.26 39.79 -0.64
C LEU A 38 2.18 38.57 0.30
N LYS A 39 0.99 38.11 0.69
CA LYS A 39 0.81 36.96 1.58
C LYS A 39 -0.36 36.11 1.13
N THR A 40 -0.08 34.84 0.89
CA THR A 40 -1.08 33.87 0.46
C THR A 40 -1.10 32.73 1.45
N SER A 41 -2.27 32.38 1.95
CA SER A 41 -2.47 31.18 2.75
C SER A 41 -3.57 30.34 2.10
N ALA A 42 -3.33 29.06 1.94
CA ALA A 42 -4.32 28.10 1.49
C ALA A 42 -4.31 26.91 2.44
N GLU A 43 -5.48 26.35 2.75
CA GLU A 43 -5.62 25.23 3.67
C GLU A 43 -6.64 24.24 3.10
N VAL A 44 -6.33 22.95 3.19
CA VAL A 44 -7.18 21.85 2.76
C VAL A 44 -7.24 20.83 3.89
N LYS A 45 -8.44 20.39 4.24
CA LYS A 45 -8.70 19.44 5.32
C LYS A 45 -9.36 18.18 4.80
N GLN A 46 -8.90 17.01 5.25
CA GLN A 46 -9.47 15.74 4.83
C GLN A 46 -9.43 14.73 5.96
N ASP A 47 -10.56 14.07 6.22
CA ASP A 47 -10.66 13.02 7.22
C ASP A 47 -10.25 11.66 6.65
N VAL A 48 -9.54 10.88 7.46
CA VAL A 48 -9.01 9.56 7.10
C VAL A 48 -9.27 8.57 8.23
N PHE A 49 -9.86 7.42 7.91
CA PHE A 49 -10.17 6.34 8.85
C PHE A 49 -8.98 5.37 9.01
N VAL A 50 -7.82 5.90 9.38
CA VAL A 50 -6.57 5.13 9.52
C VAL A 50 -5.85 5.59 10.78
N PRO A 51 -5.19 4.69 11.55
CA PRO A 51 -4.39 5.10 12.70
C PRO A 51 -3.35 6.16 12.35
N VAL A 52 -3.18 7.12 13.27
CA VAL A 52 -2.26 8.26 13.10
C VAL A 52 -0.84 7.81 12.75
N ASP A 53 -0.37 6.72 13.36
CA ASP A 53 0.98 6.18 13.14
C ASP A 53 1.23 5.74 11.69
N THR A 54 0.21 5.14 11.06
CA THR A 54 0.29 4.71 9.66
C THR A 54 0.38 5.92 8.75
N VAL A 55 -0.41 6.96 9.01
CA VAL A 55 -0.35 8.21 8.26
C VAL A 55 0.99 8.90 8.47
N TRP A 56 1.48 8.96 9.70
CA TRP A 56 2.75 9.56 10.05
C TRP A 56 3.95 8.87 9.39
N LYS A 57 3.93 7.53 9.33
CA LYS A 57 4.93 6.75 8.60
C LYS A 57 4.98 7.12 7.11
N LYS A 58 3.84 7.43 6.50
CA LYS A 58 3.78 7.91 5.11
C LYS A 58 4.23 9.36 4.96
N PHE A 59 3.96 10.22 5.94
CA PHE A 59 4.46 11.60 5.94
C PHE A 59 5.97 11.70 6.13
N THR A 60 6.58 10.80 6.89
CA THR A 60 8.02 10.80 7.15
C THR A 60 8.82 10.14 6.02
N ASP A 61 8.19 9.27 5.23
CA ASP A 61 8.79 8.60 4.08
C ASP A 61 8.92 9.54 2.87
N ILE A 62 10.08 10.20 2.80
CA ILE A 62 10.42 11.13 1.71
C ILE A 62 10.54 10.45 0.34
N SER A 63 10.80 9.13 0.27
CA SER A 63 10.91 8.40 -1.01
C SER A 63 9.63 8.53 -1.82
N ASN A 64 8.48 8.55 -1.14
CA ASN A 64 7.17 8.52 -1.76
C ASN A 64 6.54 9.89 -2.01
N TYR A 65 7.19 10.99 -1.62
CA TYR A 65 6.64 12.34 -1.78
C TYR A 65 6.30 12.66 -3.24
N HIS A 66 7.12 12.23 -4.19
CA HIS A 66 6.88 12.44 -5.63
C HIS A 66 5.61 11.75 -6.16
N LEU A 67 5.05 10.77 -5.43
CA LEU A 67 3.86 10.05 -5.83
C LEU A 67 2.58 10.82 -5.52
N TRP A 68 2.53 11.46 -4.35
CA TRP A 68 1.32 12.14 -3.86
C TRP A 68 1.39 13.67 -3.93
N PHE A 69 2.58 14.26 -4.01
CA PHE A 69 2.73 15.69 -4.33
C PHE A 69 2.81 15.93 -5.85
N PRO A 70 1.80 16.58 -6.46
CA PRO A 70 1.80 16.82 -7.90
C PRO A 70 2.91 17.74 -8.41
N TRP A 71 3.52 18.51 -7.49
CA TRP A 71 4.52 19.53 -7.80
C TRP A 71 5.95 19.02 -7.75
N ILE A 72 6.16 17.81 -7.22
CA ILE A 72 7.48 17.21 -7.06
C ILE A 72 7.67 16.16 -8.15
N LYS A 73 8.62 16.40 -9.05
CA LYS A 73 9.01 15.44 -10.10
C LYS A 73 10.01 14.42 -9.58
N LYS A 74 11.03 14.89 -8.88
CA LYS A 74 12.13 14.09 -8.35
C LYS A 74 12.59 14.67 -7.02
N ILE A 75 13.14 13.81 -6.18
CA ILE A 75 13.71 14.20 -4.90
C ILE A 75 15.15 13.73 -4.88
N ARG A 76 16.01 14.57 -4.33
CA ARG A 76 17.41 14.26 -4.09
C ARG A 76 17.75 14.56 -2.65
N VAL A 77 18.20 13.54 -1.97
CA VAL A 77 18.77 13.62 -0.63
C VAL A 77 20.29 13.58 -0.75
N THR A 78 20.99 14.18 0.21
CA THR A 78 22.44 14.00 0.36
C THR A 78 22.76 13.66 1.82
N HIS A 79 23.49 12.58 2.04
CA HIS A 79 24.04 12.19 3.33
C HIS A 79 25.50 12.64 3.42
N GLU A 80 25.88 13.31 4.49
CA GLU A 80 27.24 13.81 4.66
C GLU A 80 28.20 12.70 5.14
N ASP A 81 27.69 11.74 5.90
CA ASP A 81 28.48 10.71 6.59
C ASP A 81 28.98 9.56 5.69
N VAL A 82 28.53 9.49 4.43
CA VAL A 82 28.78 8.34 3.55
C VAL A 82 29.49 8.74 2.26
N ASN A 83 30.66 8.15 2.03
CA ASN A 83 31.46 8.39 0.82
C ASN A 83 30.92 7.70 -0.44
N ARG A 84 30.25 6.54 -0.29
CA ARG A 84 29.74 5.78 -1.45
C ARG A 84 28.58 6.53 -2.11
N TRP A 85 28.74 6.90 -3.39
CA TRP A 85 27.78 7.72 -4.14
C TRP A 85 26.31 7.23 -4.04
N VAL A 86 26.09 5.92 -4.19
CA VAL A 86 24.73 5.34 -4.15
C VAL A 86 24.09 5.52 -2.78
N LEU A 87 24.85 5.29 -1.70
CA LEU A 87 24.35 5.45 -0.34
C LEU A 87 24.22 6.92 0.05
N LYS A 88 25.09 7.78 -0.48
CA LYS A 88 25.05 9.23 -0.32
C LYS A 88 23.75 9.85 -0.82
N HIS A 89 23.12 9.25 -1.81
CA HIS A 89 21.86 9.72 -2.38
C HIS A 89 20.68 8.75 -2.15
N ALA A 90 20.83 7.78 -1.24
CA ALA A 90 19.77 6.82 -0.94
C ALA A 90 18.67 7.48 -0.11
N THR A 91 17.47 7.54 -0.68
CA THR A 91 16.30 8.16 -0.05
C THR A 91 15.76 7.31 1.11
N ASP A 92 15.86 5.97 1.01
CA ASP A 92 15.35 5.03 2.02
C ASP A 92 16.02 5.15 3.41
N ARG A 93 17.23 5.73 3.45
CA ARG A 93 17.98 5.95 4.70
C ARG A 93 17.82 7.36 5.24
N TYR A 94 17.04 8.20 4.57
CA TYR A 94 16.87 9.59 4.98
C TYR A 94 15.91 9.69 6.14
N GLN A 95 16.41 10.19 7.26
CA GLN A 95 15.61 10.47 8.44
C GLN A 95 15.25 11.96 8.46
N PRO A 96 13.96 12.29 8.64
CA PRO A 96 13.54 13.68 8.75
C PRO A 96 14.00 14.24 10.10
N GLU A 97 14.88 15.23 10.06
CA GLU A 97 15.40 15.95 11.22
C GLU A 97 15.22 17.44 11.02
N VAL A 98 14.91 18.17 12.09
CA VAL A 98 14.79 19.62 12.04
C VAL A 98 16.11 20.23 11.58
N GLY A 99 16.04 21.11 10.59
CA GLY A 99 17.21 21.75 10.00
C GLY A 99 17.81 21.00 8.80
N ARG A 100 17.50 19.72 8.61
CA ARG A 100 18.08 18.89 7.55
C ARG A 100 17.52 19.28 6.18
N TYR A 101 18.42 19.35 5.18
CA TYR A 101 18.07 19.77 3.82
C TYR A 101 17.84 18.58 2.89
N PHE A 102 16.85 18.74 2.02
CA PHE A 102 16.64 17.91 0.86
C PHE A 102 16.38 18.79 -0.37
N HIS A 103 16.54 18.22 -1.56
CA HIS A 103 16.34 18.94 -2.80
C HIS A 103 15.17 18.35 -3.57
N ILE A 104 14.31 19.21 -4.11
CA ILE A 104 13.22 18.79 -4.97
C ILE A 104 13.42 19.34 -6.37
N GLN A 105 13.01 18.56 -7.36
CA GLN A 105 12.86 19.02 -8.72
C GLN A 105 11.38 19.33 -8.97
N PRO A 106 11.03 20.58 -9.33
CA PRO A 106 9.65 20.92 -9.66
C PRO A 106 9.10 20.15 -10.86
N PHE A 107 7.77 20.00 -10.95
CA PHE A 107 7.07 19.25 -11.99
C PHE A 107 7.43 19.68 -13.43
N PHE A 108 7.70 20.97 -13.64
CA PHE A 108 8.03 21.55 -14.95
C PHE A 108 9.50 21.37 -15.36
N GLY A 109 10.28 20.56 -14.62
CA GLY A 109 11.65 20.22 -15.00
C GLY A 109 12.69 21.29 -14.69
N ALA A 110 12.36 22.27 -13.84
CA ALA A 110 13.29 23.25 -13.30
C ALA A 110 14.52 22.61 -12.61
N PRO A 111 15.58 23.39 -12.35
CA PRO A 111 16.69 22.93 -11.51
C PRO A 111 16.22 22.60 -10.09
N TYR A 112 17.04 21.82 -9.39
CA TYR A 112 16.76 21.41 -8.02
C TYR A 112 16.72 22.62 -7.08
N THR A 113 15.66 22.72 -6.30
CA THR A 113 15.49 23.74 -5.27
C THR A 113 15.74 23.14 -3.89
N LYS A 114 16.25 23.96 -2.97
CA LYS A 114 16.55 23.56 -1.60
C LYS A 114 15.29 23.63 -0.75
N CYS A 115 15.03 22.56 0.00
CA CYS A 115 13.95 22.43 0.98
C CYS A 115 14.51 21.97 2.32
N ARG A 116 13.79 22.26 3.40
CA ARG A 116 14.26 21.99 4.77
C ARG A 116 13.10 21.64 5.69
N TYR A 117 13.35 20.76 6.65
CA TYR A 117 12.42 20.53 7.77
C TYR A 117 12.55 21.65 8.80
N ILE A 118 11.48 22.40 9.04
CA ILE A 118 11.46 23.50 10.01
C ILE A 118 11.06 22.99 11.40
N GLY A 119 10.06 22.10 11.45
CA GLY A 119 9.51 21.59 12.69
C GLY A 119 8.94 20.20 12.47
N ILE A 120 9.20 19.29 13.39
CA ILE A 120 8.72 17.92 13.36
C ILE A 120 8.21 17.59 14.76
N GLU A 121 6.90 17.44 14.89
CA GLU A 121 6.24 16.96 16.09
C GLU A 121 5.62 15.60 15.78
N GLN A 122 6.19 14.54 16.35
CA GLN A 122 5.77 13.17 16.09
C GLN A 122 4.24 13.03 16.24
N ASN A 123 3.60 12.48 15.19
CA ASN A 123 2.16 12.23 15.13
C ASN A 123 1.25 13.47 15.29
N LYS A 124 1.78 14.69 15.21
CA LYS A 124 1.01 15.92 15.41
C LYS A 124 1.18 16.91 14.28
N SER A 125 2.41 17.33 13.98
CA SER A 125 2.63 18.36 12.97
C SER A 125 3.98 18.21 12.26
N LEU A 126 4.00 18.48 10.96
CA LEU A 126 5.19 18.48 10.13
C LEU A 126 5.25 19.78 9.34
N VAL A 127 6.31 20.56 9.57
CA VAL A 127 6.51 21.87 8.94
C VAL A 127 7.74 21.83 8.05
N LEU A 128 7.53 22.18 6.78
CA LEU A 128 8.52 22.10 5.71
C LEU A 128 8.67 23.47 5.05
N GLU A 129 9.91 23.92 4.89
CA GLU A 129 10.26 25.00 3.97
C GLU A 129 10.39 24.39 2.57
N MET A 130 9.41 24.63 1.71
CA MET A 130 9.41 24.19 0.32
C MET A 130 9.63 25.34 -0.65
N ARG A 131 10.20 25.01 -1.81
CA ARG A 131 10.44 25.95 -2.90
C ARG A 131 10.04 25.30 -4.21
N PHE A 132 8.75 25.25 -4.52
CA PHE A 132 8.29 24.67 -5.79
C PHE A 132 8.67 25.54 -7.00
N PHE A 133 8.84 26.84 -6.79
CA PHE A 133 9.46 27.76 -7.75
C PHE A 133 10.74 28.34 -7.18
N PRO A 134 11.76 28.62 -8.01
CA PRO A 134 13.03 29.18 -7.56
C PRO A 134 12.90 30.48 -6.75
N PHE A 135 11.84 31.24 -6.98
CA PHE A 135 11.63 32.57 -6.41
C PHE A 135 10.57 32.61 -5.29
N CYS A 136 9.87 31.50 -5.03
CA CYS A 136 8.83 31.43 -4.02
C CYS A 136 9.29 30.54 -2.87
N LYS A 137 9.30 31.09 -1.65
CA LYS A 137 9.47 30.32 -0.42
C LYS A 137 8.10 30.06 0.18
N GLU A 138 7.79 28.80 0.38
CA GLU A 138 6.49 28.36 0.85
C GLU A 138 6.68 27.51 2.10
N LEU A 139 5.92 27.84 3.14
CA LEU A 139 5.86 27.09 4.37
C LEU A 139 4.68 26.14 4.28
N VAL A 140 4.99 24.86 4.13
CA VAL A 140 4.05 23.75 4.08
C VAL A 140 3.91 23.20 5.49
N THR A 141 2.71 23.23 6.04
CA THR A 141 2.39 22.67 7.35
C THR A 141 1.37 21.56 7.16
N PHE A 142 1.72 20.36 7.61
CA PHE A 142 0.78 19.27 7.82
C PHE A 142 0.46 19.20 9.31
N THR A 143 -0.82 19.11 9.65
CA THR A 143 -1.25 18.81 11.02
C THR A 143 -2.17 17.59 11.01
N LEU A 144 -1.98 16.71 11.98
CA LEU A 144 -2.83 15.56 12.22
C LEU A 144 -3.57 15.78 13.53
N THR A 145 -4.89 15.81 13.44
CA THR A 145 -5.80 15.90 14.58
C THR A 145 -6.48 14.54 14.74
N SER A 146 -6.09 13.80 15.78
CA SER A 146 -6.63 12.47 16.06
C SER A 146 -7.98 12.58 16.76
N TYR A 147 -9.00 11.94 16.20
CA TYR A 147 -10.29 11.71 16.83
C TYR A 147 -10.45 10.22 17.20
N SER A 148 -11.58 9.84 17.79
CA SER A 148 -11.83 8.46 18.24
C SER A 148 -11.80 7.44 17.10
N ASN A 149 -12.39 7.79 15.95
CA ASN A 149 -12.56 6.88 14.81
C ASN A 149 -11.84 7.34 13.53
N CYS A 150 -11.39 8.59 13.48
CA CYS A 150 -10.78 9.19 12.29
C CYS A 150 -9.61 10.08 12.68
N VAL A 151 -8.80 10.43 11.67
CA VAL A 151 -7.71 11.39 11.77
C VAL A 151 -7.99 12.47 10.73
N GLU A 152 -8.19 13.70 11.19
CA GLU A 152 -8.29 14.85 10.30
C GLU A 152 -6.87 15.27 9.90
N LEU A 153 -6.63 15.31 8.58
CA LEU A 153 -5.40 15.78 7.99
C LEU A 153 -5.64 17.20 7.50
N SER A 154 -4.87 18.16 8.00
CA SER A 154 -4.84 19.52 7.43
C SER A 154 -3.51 19.76 6.74
N TYR A 155 -3.60 20.27 5.52
CA TYR A 155 -2.48 20.72 4.70
C TYR A 155 -2.62 22.22 4.48
N LYS A 156 -1.70 22.99 5.07
CA LYS A 156 -1.65 24.44 4.99
C LYS A 156 -0.42 24.90 4.24
N LEU A 157 -0.63 25.71 3.21
CA LEU A 157 0.41 26.39 2.46
C LEU A 157 0.41 27.87 2.82
N LYS A 158 1.54 28.39 3.30
CA LYS A 158 1.77 29.83 3.51
C LYS A 158 2.90 30.31 2.63
N SER A 159 2.66 31.32 1.83
CA SER A 159 3.66 31.97 0.99
C SER A 159 3.72 33.46 1.29
N SER A 160 4.92 34.00 1.28
CA SER A 160 5.17 35.44 1.43
C SER A 160 6.11 35.95 0.34
N GLY A 161 5.74 37.05 -0.31
CA GLY A 161 6.57 37.70 -1.33
C GLY A 161 5.76 38.22 -2.51
N LEU A 162 6.44 38.89 -3.45
CA LEU A 162 5.83 39.47 -4.66
C LEU A 162 5.16 38.43 -5.57
N LEU A 163 5.66 37.20 -5.53
CA LEU A 163 5.15 36.08 -6.32
C LEU A 163 4.24 35.15 -5.51
N SER A 164 3.78 35.58 -4.33
CA SER A 164 2.80 34.81 -3.55
C SER A 164 1.51 34.49 -4.33
N PRO A 165 0.98 35.32 -5.25
CA PRO A 165 -0.21 34.97 -6.02
C PRO A 165 -0.02 33.70 -6.86
N ILE A 166 1.21 33.41 -7.33
CA ILE A 166 1.51 32.17 -8.07
C ILE A 166 1.26 30.95 -7.19
N SER A 167 1.64 31.00 -5.91
CA SER A 167 1.39 29.91 -4.97
C SER A 167 -0.10 29.64 -4.77
N ALA A 168 -0.95 30.69 -4.81
CA ALA A 168 -2.40 30.56 -4.72
C ALA A 168 -2.97 29.83 -5.94
N PHE A 169 -2.58 30.28 -7.14
CA PHE A 169 -2.98 29.66 -8.40
C PHE A 169 -2.54 28.19 -8.48
N MET A 170 -1.31 27.90 -8.06
CA MET A 170 -0.81 26.54 -7.99
C MET A 170 -1.67 25.71 -7.04
N PHE A 171 -1.90 26.21 -5.83
CA PHE A 171 -2.68 25.48 -4.86
C PHE A 171 -4.09 25.15 -5.37
N SER A 172 -4.78 26.10 -6.02
CA SER A 172 -6.10 25.85 -6.61
C SER A 172 -6.06 24.86 -7.79
N TRP A 173 -4.99 24.86 -8.58
CA TRP A 173 -4.86 23.98 -9.74
C TRP A 173 -4.62 22.52 -9.36
N ARG A 174 -3.59 22.21 -8.56
CA ARG A 174 -3.29 20.83 -8.11
C ARG A 174 -2.89 20.70 -6.64
N GLY A 175 -2.72 21.79 -5.90
CA GLY A 175 -2.44 21.69 -4.45
C GLY A 175 -3.60 21.09 -3.67
N LYS A 176 -4.85 21.34 -4.09
CA LYS A 176 -6.05 20.78 -3.47
C LYS A 176 -6.10 19.25 -3.50
N SER A 177 -5.46 18.60 -4.46
CA SER A 177 -5.44 17.13 -4.59
C SER A 177 -4.34 16.45 -3.78
N VAL A 178 -3.46 17.18 -3.08
CA VAL A 178 -2.31 16.59 -2.35
C VAL A 178 -2.78 15.59 -1.29
N LEU A 179 -3.72 15.98 -0.43
CA LEU A 179 -4.27 15.08 0.59
C LEU A 179 -5.06 13.92 -0.03
N HIS A 180 -5.86 14.20 -1.07
CA HIS A 180 -6.62 13.16 -1.75
C HIS A 180 -5.71 12.08 -2.35
N ASN A 181 -4.63 12.50 -3.01
CA ASN A 181 -3.64 11.58 -3.56
C ASN A 181 -2.96 10.79 -2.45
N LEU A 182 -2.56 11.46 -1.35
CA LEU A 182 -1.94 10.80 -0.20
C LEU A 182 -2.84 9.69 0.34
N VAL A 183 -4.12 9.96 0.53
CA VAL A 183 -5.11 8.96 0.99
C VAL A 183 -5.18 7.77 0.04
N GLY A 184 -5.11 7.99 -1.28
CA GLY A 184 -5.04 6.92 -2.27
C GLY A 184 -3.80 6.01 -2.16
N PHE A 185 -2.71 6.45 -1.53
CA PHE A 185 -1.50 5.65 -1.29
C PHE A 185 -1.45 4.99 0.10
N ILE A 186 -2.40 5.32 0.97
CA ILE A 186 -2.53 4.64 2.26
C ILE A 186 -3.32 3.35 2.01
N PRO A 187 -2.78 2.17 2.37
CA PRO A 187 -3.53 0.93 2.23
C PRO A 187 -4.80 1.02 3.09
N PRO A 188 -5.96 0.57 2.58
CA PRO A 188 -7.16 0.51 3.40
C PRO A 188 -6.87 -0.40 4.61
N VAL A 189 -7.05 0.14 5.80
CA VAL A 189 -7.10 -0.67 7.01
C VAL A 189 -8.34 -1.53 6.85
N GLN A 190 -8.21 -2.85 6.97
CA GLN A 190 -9.37 -3.73 6.97
C GLN A 190 -10.30 -3.25 8.09
N GLU A 191 -11.45 -2.70 7.71
CA GLU A 191 -12.47 -2.26 8.65
C GLU A 191 -12.94 -3.52 9.38
N VAL A 192 -12.57 -3.65 10.65
CA VAL A 192 -13.28 -4.55 11.54
C VAL A 192 -14.64 -3.89 11.73
N GLU A 193 -15.63 -4.32 10.96
CA GLU A 193 -17.02 -3.88 11.10
C GLU A 193 -17.47 -4.14 12.55
N ILE A 194 -17.56 -3.08 13.35
CA ILE A 194 -18.31 -3.13 14.60
C ILE A 194 -19.77 -2.94 14.21
N THR A 195 -20.48 -4.04 14.01
CA THR A 195 -21.94 -4.00 13.94
C THR A 195 -22.46 -3.59 15.32
N THR A 196 -23.21 -2.49 15.36
CA THR A 196 -24.15 -2.17 16.43
C THR A 196 -25.17 -3.32 16.52
N ASN A 197 -24.89 -4.28 17.38
CA ASN A 197 -25.79 -5.14 18.14
C ASN A 197 -24.90 -6.27 18.70
N GLY A 198 -24.81 -6.36 20.03
CA GLY A 198 -23.94 -7.28 20.74
C GLY A 198 -24.34 -8.74 20.57
N GLU A 199 -23.97 -9.33 19.44
CA GLU A 199 -23.83 -10.78 19.26
C GLU A 199 -22.52 -11.08 18.55
N THR A 200 -21.71 -11.90 19.21
CA THR A 200 -20.42 -12.41 18.77
C THR A 200 -20.59 -13.17 17.46
N LYS A 201 -20.19 -12.57 16.33
CA LYS A 201 -19.98 -13.35 15.10
C LYS A 201 -18.88 -14.37 15.37
N THR A 202 -19.26 -15.63 15.23
CA THR A 202 -18.39 -16.80 15.30
C THR A 202 -17.18 -16.63 14.38
N PRO A 203 -16.00 -17.13 14.80
CA PRO A 203 -14.75 -16.93 14.07
C PRO A 203 -14.89 -17.42 12.63
N GLU A 204 -14.50 -16.56 11.69
CA GLU A 204 -14.42 -16.87 10.28
C GLU A 204 -13.44 -18.04 10.11
N ILE A 205 -13.96 -19.23 9.76
CA ILE A 205 -13.15 -20.44 9.61
C ILE A 205 -12.36 -20.31 8.31
N ILE A 206 -11.09 -19.94 8.42
CA ILE A 206 -10.15 -20.00 7.31
C ILE A 206 -9.97 -21.48 6.94
N MET A 207 -10.39 -21.86 5.73
CA MET A 207 -10.22 -23.23 5.21
C MET A 207 -8.77 -23.45 4.74
N ASP A 208 -7.84 -23.50 5.69
CA ASP A 208 -6.43 -23.79 5.45
C ASP A 208 -6.18 -25.28 5.17
N ASP A 209 -4.98 -25.60 4.67
CA ASP A 209 -4.58 -26.98 4.37
C ASP A 209 -4.64 -27.90 5.62
N SER A 210 -4.47 -27.34 6.83
CA SER A 210 -4.64 -28.05 8.11
C SER A 210 -6.09 -28.45 8.40
N PHE A 211 -7.06 -27.60 8.06
CA PHE A 211 -8.49 -27.90 8.16
C PHE A 211 -8.88 -29.03 7.21
N VAL A 212 -8.33 -29.03 5.98
CA VAL A 212 -8.56 -30.10 5.01
C VAL A 212 -8.01 -31.44 5.52
N VAL A 213 -6.84 -31.43 6.16
CA VAL A 213 -6.25 -32.63 6.77
C VAL A 213 -7.12 -33.17 7.92
N ALA A 214 -7.61 -32.30 8.80
CA ALA A 214 -8.51 -32.67 9.89
C ALA A 214 -9.86 -33.20 9.39
N LEU A 215 -10.43 -32.59 8.35
CA LEU A 215 -11.68 -33.02 7.75
C LEU A 215 -11.55 -34.41 7.09
N VAL A 216 -10.40 -34.69 6.47
CA VAL A 216 -10.10 -36.01 5.88
C VAL A 216 -9.95 -37.08 6.97
N ALA A 217 -9.31 -36.76 8.11
CA ALA A 217 -9.23 -37.68 9.24
C ALA A 217 -10.62 -38.03 9.80
N LYS A 218 -11.50 -37.03 9.89
CA LYS A 218 -12.88 -37.25 10.35
C LYS A 218 -13.71 -38.04 9.34
N ALA A 219 -13.57 -37.75 8.05
CA ALA A 219 -14.22 -38.50 6.98
C ALA A 219 -13.73 -39.96 6.86
N MET A 220 -12.48 -40.25 7.27
CA MET A 220 -11.99 -41.63 7.41
C MET A 220 -12.70 -42.41 8.53
N SER A 221 -13.19 -41.71 9.57
CA SER A 221 -13.84 -42.32 10.72
C SER A 221 -15.36 -42.39 10.57
N ASP A 222 -15.97 -41.30 10.09
CA ASP A 222 -17.43 -41.09 10.06
C ASP A 222 -18.03 -41.22 8.64
N GLY A 223 -17.20 -41.40 7.60
CA GLY A 223 -17.61 -41.63 6.22
C GLY A 223 -17.50 -40.41 5.28
N ASP A 224 -17.51 -40.72 3.96
CA ASP A 224 -17.18 -39.76 2.89
C ASP A 224 -18.26 -38.67 2.68
N ASP A 225 -19.45 -38.83 3.29
CA ASP A 225 -20.59 -37.92 3.15
C ASP A 225 -20.34 -36.53 3.75
N ILE A 226 -19.45 -36.45 4.74
CA ILE A 226 -19.02 -35.20 5.36
C ILE A 226 -18.38 -34.25 4.33
N LEU A 227 -17.66 -34.81 3.35
CA LEU A 227 -16.99 -34.02 2.31
C LEU A 227 -17.98 -33.38 1.33
N ASN A 228 -19.20 -33.91 1.22
CA ASN A 228 -20.22 -33.36 0.34
C ASN A 228 -20.85 -32.07 0.91
N LYS A 229 -20.71 -31.81 2.22
CA LYS A 229 -21.14 -30.58 2.89
C LYS A 229 -20.28 -29.36 2.54
N LEU A 230 -19.08 -29.55 1.98
CA LEU A 230 -18.25 -28.46 1.47
C LEU A 230 -18.87 -27.84 0.22
N THR A 231 -19.24 -26.56 0.31
CA THR A 231 -19.84 -25.79 -0.79
C THR A 231 -18.84 -25.56 -1.93
N GLU A 232 -17.57 -25.28 -1.63
CA GLU A 232 -16.55 -25.02 -2.64
C GLU A 232 -16.07 -26.29 -3.37
N LYS A 233 -16.09 -26.28 -4.71
CA LYS A 233 -15.74 -27.44 -5.55
C LYS A 233 -14.25 -27.80 -5.48
N LYS A 234 -13.37 -26.80 -5.35
CA LYS A 234 -11.91 -26.99 -5.37
C LYS A 234 -11.39 -27.63 -4.08
N THR A 235 -11.80 -27.12 -2.91
CA THR A 235 -11.46 -27.69 -1.59
C THR A 235 -12.06 -29.08 -1.39
N ARG A 236 -13.30 -29.29 -1.84
CA ARG A 236 -13.94 -30.63 -1.87
C ARG A 236 -13.18 -31.63 -2.76
N GLY A 237 -12.72 -31.21 -3.93
CA GLY A 237 -11.91 -32.04 -4.81
C GLY A 237 -10.57 -32.42 -4.19
N LYS A 238 -9.89 -31.47 -3.55
CA LYS A 238 -8.66 -31.72 -2.77
C LYS A 238 -8.93 -32.73 -1.65
N ALA A 239 -9.96 -32.52 -0.84
CA ALA A 239 -10.28 -33.38 0.30
C ALA A 239 -10.63 -34.82 -0.13
N LYS A 240 -11.43 -35.01 -1.20
CA LYS A 240 -11.72 -36.36 -1.74
C LYS A 240 -10.46 -37.07 -2.24
N SER A 241 -9.56 -36.35 -2.91
CA SER A 241 -8.30 -36.92 -3.37
C SER A 241 -7.36 -37.29 -2.23
N ALA A 242 -7.34 -36.50 -1.17
CA ALA A 242 -6.56 -36.75 0.04
C ALA A 242 -7.10 -37.94 0.83
N LEU A 243 -8.43 -38.06 0.95
CA LEU A 243 -9.09 -39.23 1.55
C LEU A 243 -8.78 -40.51 0.77
N PHE A 244 -8.86 -40.49 -0.56
CA PHE A 244 -8.51 -41.65 -1.37
C PHE A 244 -7.04 -42.07 -1.18
N LYS A 245 -6.13 -41.09 -1.08
CA LYS A 245 -4.71 -41.34 -0.78
C LYS A 245 -4.50 -41.89 0.64
N ALA A 246 -5.24 -41.39 1.63
CA ALA A 246 -5.19 -41.88 3.00
C ALA A 246 -5.72 -43.32 3.11
N LYS A 247 -6.87 -43.63 2.50
CA LYS A 247 -7.40 -45.01 2.39
C LYS A 247 -6.41 -45.97 1.73
N ARG A 248 -5.68 -45.50 0.72
CA ARG A 248 -4.66 -46.31 0.03
C ARG A 248 -3.42 -46.57 0.88
N LYS A 249 -3.04 -45.62 1.75
CA LYS A 249 -1.86 -45.74 2.63
C LYS A 249 -2.16 -46.41 3.97
N GLY A 250 -3.42 -46.47 4.40
CA GLY A 250 -3.83 -47.08 5.67
C GLY A 250 -3.45 -46.26 6.92
N GLU A 251 -2.94 -45.05 6.74
CA GLU A 251 -2.50 -44.18 7.83
C GLU A 251 -3.47 -43.00 8.01
N THR A 252 -3.90 -42.79 9.24
CA THR A 252 -4.67 -41.60 9.63
C THR A 252 -3.74 -40.38 9.64
N PRO A 253 -4.05 -39.30 8.91
CA PRO A 253 -3.21 -38.12 8.92
C PRO A 253 -3.14 -37.49 10.31
N GLN A 254 -1.97 -36.96 10.68
CA GLN A 254 -1.78 -36.29 11.97
C GLN A 254 -2.57 -34.97 12.00
N VAL A 255 -3.44 -34.85 13.00
CA VAL A 255 -4.33 -33.69 13.16
C VAL A 255 -3.87 -32.87 14.36
N THR A 256 -3.79 -31.55 14.18
CA THR A 256 -3.61 -30.60 15.28
C THR A 256 -4.96 -30.38 15.98
N ALA A 257 -4.94 -30.28 17.32
CA ALA A 257 -6.17 -30.15 18.13
C ALA A 257 -7.06 -28.96 17.72
N GLU A 258 -6.44 -27.87 17.28
CA GLU A 258 -7.13 -26.66 16.80
C GLU A 258 -7.90 -26.90 15.49
N ALA A 259 -7.34 -27.70 14.57
CA ALA A 259 -7.99 -28.01 13.30
C ALA A 259 -9.16 -29.02 13.47
N ALA A 260 -9.08 -29.91 14.47
CA ALA A 260 -10.18 -30.81 14.81
C ALA A 260 -11.39 -30.04 15.37
N ALA A 261 -11.16 -29.06 16.24
CA ALA A 261 -12.21 -28.20 16.80
C ALA A 261 -12.90 -27.35 15.72
N ALA A 262 -12.13 -26.80 14.77
CA ALA A 262 -12.69 -26.06 13.63
C ALA A 262 -13.59 -26.91 12.74
N VAL A 263 -13.24 -28.19 12.53
CA VAL A 263 -14.07 -29.15 11.78
C VAL A 263 -15.36 -29.48 12.52
N GLU A 264 -15.32 -29.62 13.84
CA GLU A 264 -16.53 -29.87 14.65
C GLU A 264 -17.49 -28.68 14.64
N GLN A 265 -16.95 -27.48 14.71
CA GLN A 265 -17.72 -26.25 14.60
C GLN A 265 -18.33 -26.08 13.19
N PHE A 266 -17.61 -26.47 12.13
CA PHE A 266 -18.14 -26.49 10.76
C PHE A 266 -19.28 -27.50 10.59
N LEU A 267 -19.14 -28.72 11.14
CA LEU A 267 -20.17 -29.76 11.02
C LEU A 267 -21.44 -29.46 11.82
N SER A 268 -21.35 -28.58 12.82
CA SER A 268 -22.45 -28.18 13.70
C SER A 268 -23.25 -26.97 13.18
N GLY A 269 -22.99 -26.49 11.95
CA GLY A 269 -23.82 -25.48 11.27
C GLY A 269 -23.17 -24.11 11.04
N GLY A 270 -21.85 -23.98 11.17
CA GLY A 270 -21.13 -22.77 10.75
C GLY A 270 -21.19 -22.55 9.22
N GLN A 271 -21.56 -21.35 8.79
CA GLN A 271 -21.66 -20.98 7.37
C GLN A 271 -20.26 -20.81 6.75
N ALA A 272 -19.99 -21.52 5.66
CA ALA A 272 -18.76 -21.38 4.87
C ALA A 272 -18.98 -20.58 3.59
N ALA A 273 -18.22 -19.50 3.42
CA ALA A 273 -18.09 -18.76 2.16
C ALA A 273 -16.86 -19.28 1.37
N PRO A 274 -16.93 -19.34 0.03
CA PRO A 274 -15.89 -19.94 -0.81
C PRO A 274 -14.63 -19.08 -0.92
N ALA A 275 -13.49 -19.73 -1.11
CA ALA A 275 -12.19 -19.09 -1.28
C ALA A 275 -12.20 -18.01 -2.39
N VAL A 276 -11.94 -16.76 -1.99
CA VAL A 276 -11.52 -15.71 -2.91
C VAL A 276 -10.18 -16.14 -3.48
N THR A 277 -10.07 -16.11 -4.81
CA THR A 277 -8.83 -16.40 -5.52
C THR A 277 -7.84 -15.28 -5.23
N GLU A 278 -6.99 -15.48 -4.21
CA GLU A 278 -5.71 -14.81 -4.14
C GLU A 278 -4.64 -15.64 -4.85
N ALA A 279 -3.89 -14.93 -5.69
CA ALA A 279 -2.66 -15.38 -6.31
C ALA A 279 -1.66 -15.88 -5.23
N PRO A 280 -0.72 -16.77 -5.58
CA PRO A 280 -0.14 -17.72 -4.64
C PRO A 280 0.56 -17.04 -3.46
N ALA A 281 -0.01 -17.24 -2.27
CA ALA A 281 0.72 -17.15 -1.02
C ALA A 281 1.88 -18.14 -1.07
N THR A 282 3.07 -17.60 -0.86
CA THR A 282 4.31 -18.36 -0.70
C THR A 282 4.16 -19.20 0.58
N PRO A 283 4.31 -20.54 0.54
CA PRO A 283 4.40 -21.30 1.76
C PRO A 283 5.71 -20.90 2.45
N ALA A 284 5.59 -20.33 3.65
CA ALA A 284 6.67 -20.33 4.61
C ALA A 284 6.97 -21.78 4.99
N GLY A 285 7.89 -22.39 4.25
CA GLY A 285 8.60 -23.61 4.60
C GLY A 285 10.07 -23.33 4.31
N GLY A 286 10.77 -22.83 5.33
CA GLY A 286 12.19 -22.54 5.25
C GLY A 286 12.97 -23.81 4.95
N ASN A 287 13.38 -23.94 3.69
CA ASN A 287 14.52 -24.74 3.22
C ASN A 287 15.13 -23.89 2.10
N ASP A 288 16.12 -23.09 2.45
CA ASP A 288 16.68 -22.03 1.61
C ASP A 288 17.04 -22.54 0.20
N VAL A 289 16.40 -21.97 -0.82
CA VAL A 289 16.77 -22.20 -2.23
C VAL A 289 18.26 -21.94 -2.44
N GLU A 290 18.85 -21.06 -1.65
CA GLU A 290 20.27 -20.73 -1.65
C GLU A 290 21.15 -21.87 -1.09
N THR A 291 20.75 -22.54 0.00
CA THR A 291 21.49 -23.68 0.56
C THR A 291 21.41 -24.91 -0.33
N LEU A 292 20.26 -25.15 -0.97
CA LEU A 292 20.09 -26.23 -1.95
C LEU A 292 20.95 -26.00 -3.20
N VAL A 293 21.05 -24.74 -3.68
CA VAL A 293 21.90 -24.38 -4.80
C VAL A 293 23.38 -24.49 -4.44
N GLN A 294 23.76 -24.11 -3.21
CA GLN A 294 25.13 -24.23 -2.72
C GLN A 294 25.58 -25.69 -2.57
N ASN A 295 24.76 -26.55 -1.97
CA ASN A 295 25.03 -27.99 -1.87
C ASN A 295 25.16 -28.66 -3.25
N ALA A 296 24.34 -28.25 -4.22
CA ALA A 296 24.40 -28.76 -5.59
C ALA A 296 25.63 -28.24 -6.38
N LEU A 297 26.18 -27.07 -6.01
CA LEU A 297 27.43 -26.54 -6.58
C LEU A 297 28.67 -27.22 -5.99
N GLU A 298 28.63 -27.58 -4.70
CA GLU A 298 29.74 -28.21 -4.00
C GLU A 298 29.80 -29.72 -4.27
N THR A 299 28.64 -30.40 -4.27
CA THR A 299 28.55 -31.87 -4.38
C THR A 299 28.21 -32.35 -5.78
N GLY A 300 27.69 -31.48 -6.66
CA GLY A 300 27.21 -31.84 -8.00
C GLY A 300 25.88 -32.61 -8.03
N ASN A 301 25.27 -32.90 -6.88
CA ASN A 301 24.02 -33.66 -6.79
C ASN A 301 22.79 -32.77 -7.03
N MET A 302 21.98 -33.12 -8.05
CA MET A 302 20.79 -32.38 -8.50
C MET A 302 19.46 -32.95 -7.99
N GLU A 303 19.50 -34.11 -7.32
CA GLU A 303 18.35 -34.81 -6.77
C GLU A 303 17.48 -33.96 -5.82
N PRO A 304 18.04 -33.18 -4.86
CA PRO A 304 17.23 -32.36 -3.98
C PRO A 304 16.50 -31.21 -4.69
N ILE A 305 17.09 -30.65 -5.76
CA ILE A 305 16.46 -29.59 -6.56
C ILE A 305 15.33 -30.16 -7.42
N ASN A 306 15.47 -31.39 -7.93
CA ASN A 306 14.44 -32.03 -8.76
C ASN A 306 13.22 -32.46 -7.94
N ASN A 307 13.42 -32.82 -6.67
CA ASN A 307 12.37 -33.23 -5.73
C ASN A 307 11.54 -32.06 -5.17
N ILE A 308 11.85 -30.80 -5.53
CA ILE A 308 11.00 -29.65 -5.22
C ILE A 308 9.66 -29.80 -5.98
N SER A 309 8.57 -29.92 -5.21
CA SER A 309 7.21 -30.12 -5.73
C SER A 309 6.65 -28.90 -6.47
N ASP A 310 7.03 -27.70 -6.03
CA ASP A 310 6.66 -26.45 -6.69
C ASP A 310 7.50 -26.19 -7.96
N LYS A 311 6.82 -26.18 -9.10
CA LYS A 311 7.42 -25.93 -10.42
C LYS A 311 8.13 -24.58 -10.51
N ILE A 312 7.60 -23.54 -9.85
CA ILE A 312 8.15 -22.19 -9.90
C ILE A 312 9.43 -22.12 -9.06
N LEU A 313 9.41 -22.65 -7.83
CA LEU A 313 10.59 -22.70 -6.97
C LEU A 313 11.70 -23.59 -7.56
N ARG A 314 11.34 -24.73 -8.16
CA ARG A 314 12.29 -25.58 -8.90
C ARG A 314 12.93 -24.86 -10.07
N GLY A 315 12.15 -24.08 -10.83
CA GLY A 315 12.64 -23.25 -11.93
C GLY A 315 13.62 -22.17 -11.47
N LYS A 316 13.31 -21.50 -10.35
CA LYS A 316 14.20 -20.51 -9.72
C LYS A 316 15.51 -21.15 -9.24
N ALA A 317 15.45 -22.27 -8.53
CA ALA A 317 16.63 -23.00 -8.05
C ALA A 317 17.56 -23.45 -9.20
N LYS A 318 17.01 -24.05 -10.26
CA LYS A 318 17.79 -24.45 -11.44
C LYS A 318 18.43 -23.25 -12.15
N SER A 319 17.70 -22.16 -12.27
CA SER A 319 18.22 -20.93 -12.90
C SER A 319 19.34 -20.30 -12.07
N ALA A 320 19.20 -20.27 -10.75
CA ALA A 320 20.23 -19.80 -9.83
C ALA A 320 21.50 -20.65 -9.91
N LEU A 321 21.37 -21.98 -9.97
CA LEU A 321 22.49 -22.90 -10.15
C LEU A 321 23.23 -22.68 -11.48
N VAL A 322 22.50 -22.56 -12.60
CA VAL A 322 23.11 -22.27 -13.91
C VAL A 322 23.86 -20.93 -13.88
N LYS A 323 23.29 -19.91 -13.24
CA LYS A 323 23.92 -18.59 -13.09
C LYS A 323 25.18 -18.64 -12.22
N ALA A 324 25.18 -19.44 -11.16
CA ALA A 324 26.35 -19.65 -10.31
C ALA A 324 27.45 -20.45 -11.04
N LYS A 325 27.11 -21.50 -11.80
CA LYS A 325 28.07 -22.23 -12.65
C LYS A 325 28.71 -21.34 -13.71
N ARG A 326 27.92 -20.45 -14.34
CA ARG A 326 28.43 -19.45 -15.31
C ARG A 326 29.34 -18.37 -14.72
N LYS A 327 29.31 -18.15 -13.40
CA LYS A 327 30.21 -17.21 -12.73
C LYS A 327 31.52 -17.86 -12.28
N LYS A 328 31.57 -19.19 -12.19
CA LYS A 328 32.70 -19.96 -11.66
C LYS A 328 33.58 -20.56 -12.77
N GLY A 329 33.07 -20.62 -14.00
CA GLY A 329 33.85 -20.82 -15.23
C GLY A 329 34.08 -19.50 -15.93
#